data_AF-M5DDI3-F1
#
_entry.id   AF-M5DDI3-F1
#
_cell.length_a   1.000
_cell.length_b   1.000
_cell.length_c   1.000
_cell.angle_alpha   90.00
_cell.angle_beta   90.00
_cell.angle_gamma   90.00
#
_symmetry.space_group_name_H-M   'P 1'
#
loop_
_entity.id
_entity.type
_entity.pdbx_description
1 polymer ?
#
loop_
_entity_poly.entity_id
_entity_poly.type
_entity_poly.pdbx_seq_one_letter_code
_entity_poly.pdbx_strand_id
1 'polypeptide(L)'
;MNKVKHQNFWINIQNIVIFFIFTGFTIITWILLTSKIYKKSYLLLIEFNNAHGLKEGTSLTMRGVNIGYIKNLKIDLNSILVLVNIKSSHILIPKNSIIETNQTGLLNDAIINIIPLEHIKIKDTQSVNVFSSQCITSPFLCHLNYVEGDRGLNYDDLVRAATRLSQRFDDPAFFNVFYLFLQNSIDLSDNIVNMTFDLSDLITIFYSVFFRFIQNYR
;
A
#
# COMPACT_ATOMS: atom_id res chain seq x y z
N MET A 1 83.90 8.58 23.60
CA MET A 1 82.63 8.35 24.32
C MET A 1 81.44 9.19 23.83
N ASN A 2 81.56 10.09 22.83
CA ASN A 2 80.44 10.96 22.40
C ASN A 2 79.62 10.48 21.17
N LYS A 3 80.12 9.52 20.36
CA LYS A 3 79.38 9.04 19.18
C LYS A 3 78.15 8.17 19.53
N VAL A 4 78.21 7.40 20.61
CA VAL A 4 77.13 6.49 21.03
C VAL A 4 75.91 7.25 21.57
N LYS A 5 76.12 8.38 22.27
CA LYS A 5 75.01 9.23 22.76
C LYS A 5 74.25 9.92 21.63
N HIS A 6 74.94 10.34 20.57
CA HIS A 6 74.32 11.01 19.43
C HIS A 6 73.45 10.02 18.63
N GLN A 7 73.89 8.77 18.47
CA GLN A 7 73.16 7.75 17.72
C GLN A 7 71.83 7.36 18.41
N ASN A 8 71.83 7.22 19.74
CA ASN A 8 70.61 6.95 20.51
C ASN A 8 69.62 8.12 20.50
N PHE A 9 70.10 9.36 20.38
CA PHE A 9 69.25 10.55 20.31
C PHE A 9 68.45 10.60 19.00
N TRP A 10 69.07 10.28 17.87
CA TRP A 10 68.39 10.20 16.57
C TRP A 10 67.37 9.06 16.49
N ILE A 11 67.67 7.92 17.10
CA ILE A 11 66.73 6.78 17.18
C ILE A 11 65.49 7.17 18.01
N ASN A 12 65.65 7.88 19.12
CA ASN A 12 64.52 8.36 19.92
C ASN A 12 63.64 9.36 19.16
N ILE A 13 64.24 10.28 18.40
CA ILE A 13 63.49 11.21 17.54
C ILE A 13 62.70 10.44 16.47
N GLN A 14 63.33 9.45 15.83
CA GLN A 14 62.68 8.64 14.81
C GLN A 14 61.48 7.86 15.37
N ASN A 15 61.60 7.30 16.57
CA ASN A 15 60.51 6.59 17.25
C ASN A 15 59.35 7.52 17.61
N ILE A 16 59.63 8.75 18.04
CA ILE A 16 58.60 9.77 18.32
C ILE A 16 57.83 10.12 17.04
N VAL A 17 58.53 10.32 15.91
CA VAL A 17 57.89 10.62 14.62
C VAL A 17 56.99 9.48 14.16
N ILE A 18 57.45 8.22 14.27
CA ILE A 18 56.65 7.04 13.92
C ILE A 18 55.39 6.94 14.79
N PHE A 19 55.51 7.23 16.09
CA PHE A 19 54.36 7.22 17.00
C PHE A 19 53.32 8.29 16.61
N PHE A 20 53.75 9.49 16.25
CA PHE A 20 52.84 10.54 15.76
C PHE A 20 52.16 10.17 14.43
N ILE A 21 52.87 9.52 13.51
CA ILE A 21 52.28 9.04 12.26
C ILE A 21 51.24 7.94 12.53
N PHE A 22 51.55 7.00 13.41
CA PHE A 22 50.63 5.91 13.75
C PHE A 22 49.36 6.41 14.44
N THR A 23 49.51 7.32 15.41
CA THR A 23 48.37 7.96 16.09
C THR A 23 47.55 8.84 15.15
N GLY A 24 48.18 9.56 14.23
CA GLY A 24 47.47 10.30 13.18
C GLY A 24 46.66 9.37 12.27
N PHE A 25 47.24 8.26 11.85
CA PHE A 25 46.57 7.26 11.00
C PHE A 25 45.36 6.61 11.69
N THR A 26 45.47 6.29 12.99
CA THR A 26 44.33 5.73 13.74
C THR A 26 43.20 6.75 13.93
N ILE A 27 43.53 8.02 14.14
CA ILE A 27 42.53 9.11 14.23
C ILE A 27 41.81 9.31 12.89
N ILE A 28 42.56 9.32 11.78
CA ILE A 28 41.98 9.49 10.43
C ILE A 28 41.06 8.32 10.07
N THR A 29 41.49 7.09 10.33
CA THR A 29 40.66 5.91 10.07
C THR A 29 39.40 5.89 10.94
N TRP A 30 39.50 6.29 12.22
CA TRP A 30 38.35 6.45 13.10
C TRP A 30 37.34 7.49 12.58
N ILE A 31 37.83 8.63 12.09
CA ILE A 31 37.00 9.70 11.51
C ILE A 31 36.30 9.22 10.25
N LEU A 32 37.01 8.53 9.34
CA LEU A 32 36.43 8.00 8.11
C LEU A 32 35.35 6.95 8.40
N LEU A 33 35.60 6.03 9.34
CA LEU A 33 34.64 5.01 9.76
C LEU A 33 33.40 5.62 10.45
N THR A 34 33.59 6.71 11.20
CA THR A 34 32.51 7.39 11.95
C THR A 34 31.74 8.39 11.08
N SER A 35 32.27 8.78 9.92
CA SER A 35 31.63 9.72 9.00
C SER A 35 30.41 9.11 8.30
N LYS A 36 29.36 8.80 9.06
CA LYS A 36 28.01 8.70 8.51
C LYS A 36 27.69 10.08 7.94
N ILE A 37 27.64 10.18 6.62
CA ILE A 37 27.12 11.36 5.93
C ILE A 37 25.66 11.50 6.38
N TYR A 38 25.42 12.36 7.37
CA TYR A 38 24.08 12.70 7.81
C TYR A 38 23.40 13.46 6.68
N LYS A 39 22.71 12.72 5.80
CA LYS A 39 21.80 13.33 4.84
C LYS A 39 20.73 14.04 5.65
N LYS A 40 20.56 15.35 5.43
CA LYS A 40 19.52 16.14 6.10
C LYS A 40 18.17 15.50 5.81
N SER A 41 17.51 15.00 6.84
CA SER A 41 16.16 14.45 6.79
C SER A 41 15.13 15.55 7.02
N TYR A 42 13.91 15.35 6.53
CA TYR A 42 12.80 16.28 6.78
C TYR A 42 11.58 15.51 7.27
N LEU A 43 10.65 16.25 7.89
CA LEU A 43 9.47 15.69 8.54
C LEU A 43 8.23 16.03 7.72
N LEU A 44 7.23 15.14 7.76
CA LEU A 44 5.88 15.41 7.27
C LEU A 44 4.87 15.01 8.34
N LEU A 45 3.72 15.68 8.34
CA LEU A 45 2.58 15.37 9.20
C LEU A 45 1.50 14.74 8.32
N ILE A 46 1.13 13.50 8.62
CA ILE A 46 0.11 12.77 7.87
C ILE A 46 -1.01 12.41 8.84
N GLU A 47 -2.25 12.82 8.53
CA GLU A 47 -3.42 12.46 9.31
C GLU A 47 -4.12 11.25 8.67
N PHE A 48 -4.46 10.25 9.47
CA PHE A 48 -5.28 9.11 9.03
C PHE A 48 -6.52 8.98 9.91
N ASN A 49 -7.63 8.52 9.35
CA ASN A 49 -8.84 8.18 10.13
C ASN A 49 -8.63 6.95 11.04
N ASN A 50 -7.70 6.06 10.68
CA ASN A 50 -7.38 4.85 11.45
C ASN A 50 -5.92 4.43 11.19
N ALA A 51 -5.24 3.93 12.22
CA ALA A 51 -3.84 3.53 12.16
C ALA A 51 -3.62 2.16 11.53
N HIS A 52 -4.59 1.25 11.49
CA HIS A 52 -4.43 -0.06 10.84
C HIS A 52 -3.12 -0.81 11.16
N GLY A 53 -2.62 -0.72 12.40
CA GLY A 53 -1.37 -1.36 12.82
C GLY A 53 -0.09 -0.54 12.62
N LEU A 54 -0.19 0.74 12.23
CA LEU A 54 0.94 1.66 12.23
C LEU A 54 1.54 1.81 13.65
N LYS A 55 2.87 1.79 13.72
CA LYS A 55 3.66 1.95 14.95
C LYS A 55 4.88 2.81 14.68
N GLU A 56 5.52 3.31 15.74
CA GLU A 56 6.81 3.97 15.59
C GLU A 56 7.82 3.04 14.90
N GLY A 57 8.59 3.59 13.96
CA GLY A 57 9.52 2.81 13.15
C GLY A 57 8.90 2.12 11.93
N THR A 58 7.57 2.12 11.75
CA THR A 58 6.92 1.62 10.52
C THR A 58 7.54 2.29 9.29
N SER A 59 7.85 1.49 8.27
CA SER A 59 8.50 1.97 7.06
C SER A 59 7.55 2.80 6.18
N LEU A 60 8.11 3.85 5.60
CA LEU A 60 7.49 4.67 4.58
C LEU A 60 8.09 4.30 3.21
N THR A 61 7.27 3.87 2.27
CA THR A 61 7.70 3.46 0.93
C THR A 61 7.17 4.40 -0.14
N MET A 62 7.96 4.60 -1.19
CA MET A 62 7.52 5.25 -2.42
C MET A 62 8.03 4.43 -3.59
N ARG A 63 7.14 4.04 -4.52
CA ARG A 63 7.48 3.16 -5.65
C ARG A 63 8.21 1.88 -5.23
N GLY A 64 7.82 1.29 -4.09
CA GLY A 64 8.42 0.07 -3.53
C GLY A 64 9.77 0.26 -2.81
N VAL A 65 10.29 1.50 -2.73
CA VAL A 65 11.57 1.78 -2.05
C VAL A 65 11.31 2.46 -0.71
N ASN A 66 11.99 1.99 0.34
CA ASN A 66 11.90 2.59 1.67
C ASN A 66 12.61 3.96 1.72
N ILE A 67 11.82 5.02 1.82
CA ILE A 67 12.29 6.41 1.87
C ILE A 67 12.30 7.03 3.26
N GLY A 68 11.69 6.37 4.25
CA GLY A 68 11.44 6.98 5.55
C GLY A 68 10.88 6.01 6.59
N TYR A 69 10.50 6.56 7.73
CA TYR A 69 9.86 5.82 8.81
C TYR A 69 8.98 6.74 9.67
N ILE A 70 8.04 6.17 10.39
CA ILE A 70 7.24 6.88 11.40
C ILE A 70 8.15 7.24 12.58
N LYS A 71 8.29 8.54 12.85
CA LYS A 71 9.06 9.06 13.98
C LYS A 71 8.23 9.07 15.27
N ASN A 72 6.95 9.45 15.16
CA ASN A 72 6.01 9.50 16.29
C ASN A 72 4.58 9.45 15.74
N LEU A 73 3.61 9.07 16.55
CA LEU A 73 2.18 9.10 16.23
C LEU A 73 1.37 9.53 17.45
N LYS A 74 0.32 10.31 17.23
CA LYS A 74 -0.59 10.80 18.26
C LYS A 74 -2.02 10.49 17.86
N ILE A 75 -2.77 9.86 18.77
CA ILE A 75 -4.20 9.61 18.58
C ILE A 75 -4.98 10.87 18.99
N ASP A 76 -5.91 11.28 18.14
CA ASP A 76 -6.94 12.27 18.42
C ASP A 76 -8.32 11.58 18.48
N LEU A 77 -9.39 12.33 18.72
CA LEU A 77 -10.74 11.78 18.92
C LEU A 77 -11.26 11.01 17.69
N ASN A 78 -11.01 11.52 16.49
CA ASN A 78 -11.54 10.97 15.23
C ASN A 78 -10.45 10.62 14.21
N SER A 79 -9.19 10.84 14.56
CA SER A 79 -8.07 10.69 13.64
C SER A 79 -6.77 10.39 14.39
N ILE A 80 -5.73 10.09 13.63
CA ILE A 80 -4.40 9.80 14.14
C ILE A 80 -3.40 10.62 13.33
N LEU A 81 -2.68 11.49 14.02
CA LEU A 81 -1.65 12.33 13.43
C LEU A 81 -0.30 11.63 13.52
N VAL A 82 0.29 11.33 12.37
CA VAL A 82 1.55 10.61 12.23
C VAL A 82 2.65 11.57 11.78
N LEU A 83 3.71 11.65 12.58
CA LEU A 83 4.92 12.37 12.21
C LEU A 83 5.90 11.41 11.53
N VAL A 84 6.11 11.58 10.24
CA VAL A 84 7.06 10.74 9.47
C VAL A 84 8.37 11.47 9.20
N ASN A 85 9.46 10.71 9.15
CA ASN A 85 10.78 11.22 8.80
C ASN A 85 11.24 10.65 7.46
N ILE A 86 11.50 11.54 6.50
CA ILE A 86 12.05 11.22 5.19
C ILE A 86 13.57 11.26 5.27
N LYS A 87 14.24 10.15 4.94
CA LYS A 87 15.68 9.95 5.20
C LYS A 87 16.61 10.95 4.51
N SER A 88 16.15 11.65 3.47
CA SER A 88 16.94 12.63 2.75
C SER A 88 16.07 13.72 2.13
N SER A 89 16.53 14.97 2.23
CA SER A 89 15.98 16.15 1.54
C SER A 89 16.07 16.09 0.01
N HIS A 90 16.84 15.16 -0.55
CA HIS A 90 16.84 14.90 -2.00
C HIS A 90 15.66 14.02 -2.45
N ILE A 91 14.96 13.37 -1.51
CA ILE A 91 13.75 12.61 -1.82
C ILE A 91 12.60 13.60 -1.86
N LEU A 92 12.25 14.03 -3.07
CA LEU A 92 11.16 14.96 -3.30
C LEU A 92 9.86 14.19 -3.53
N ILE A 93 8.85 14.45 -2.69
CA ILE A 93 7.53 13.84 -2.81
C ILE A 93 6.60 14.87 -3.47
N PRO A 94 6.02 14.60 -4.66
CA PRO A 94 5.04 15.50 -5.26
C PRO A 94 3.82 15.69 -4.36
N LYS A 95 3.26 16.90 -4.36
CA LYS A 95 1.99 17.22 -3.66
C LYS A 95 0.83 16.40 -4.18
N ASN A 96 0.82 16.13 -5.48
CA ASN A 96 -0.16 15.25 -6.11
C ASN A 96 0.27 13.78 -5.93
N SER A 97 0.30 13.32 -4.68
CA SER A 97 0.55 11.93 -4.32
C SER A 97 -0.57 11.45 -3.40
N ILE A 98 -1.00 10.21 -3.61
CA ILE A 98 -1.87 9.51 -2.66
C ILE A 98 -0.96 8.92 -1.58
N ILE A 99 -1.34 9.10 -0.32
CA ILE A 99 -0.63 8.54 0.83
C ILE A 99 -1.56 7.55 1.50
N GLU A 100 -1.22 6.26 1.48
CA GLU A 100 -2.09 5.20 1.97
C GLU A 100 -1.42 4.36 3.05
N THR A 101 -2.19 3.89 4.04
CA THR A 101 -1.77 2.75 4.86
C THR A 101 -2.01 1.45 4.10
N ASN A 102 -0.98 0.62 3.94
CA ASN A 102 -1.07 -0.67 3.24
C ASN A 102 -0.36 -1.76 4.06
N GLN A 103 -0.61 -3.03 3.76
CA GLN A 103 0.04 -4.17 4.41
C GLN A 103 0.80 -4.99 3.37
N THR A 104 2.07 -5.27 3.62
CA THR A 104 2.92 -6.00 2.64
C THR A 104 2.71 -7.51 2.70
N GLY A 105 1.48 -8.00 2.60
CA GLY A 105 1.13 -9.41 2.71
C GLY A 105 0.20 -9.68 3.91
N LEU A 106 -0.23 -10.93 4.09
CA LEU A 106 -1.27 -11.29 5.07
C LEU A 106 -0.83 -11.09 6.53
N LEU A 107 0.44 -11.37 6.85
CA LEU A 107 0.96 -11.37 8.22
C LEU A 107 2.06 -10.32 8.45
N ASN A 108 2.28 -9.45 7.46
CA ASN A 108 3.36 -8.47 7.53
C ASN A 108 2.90 -7.19 8.22
N ASP A 109 3.88 -6.43 8.69
CA ASP A 109 3.65 -5.14 9.30
C ASP A 109 2.99 -4.17 8.31
N ALA A 110 2.15 -3.30 8.86
CA ALA A 110 1.61 -2.16 8.13
C ALA A 110 2.75 -1.24 7.67
N ILE A 111 2.58 -0.65 6.49
CA ILE A 111 3.47 0.32 5.88
C ILE A 111 2.67 1.54 5.46
N ILE A 112 3.33 2.69 5.34
CA ILE A 112 2.75 3.84 4.64
C ILE A 112 3.33 3.83 3.24
N ASN A 113 2.47 3.82 2.23
CA ASN A 113 2.86 3.86 0.82
C ASN A 113 2.49 5.21 0.21
N ILE A 114 3.45 5.84 -0.45
CA ILE A 114 3.28 7.11 -1.16
C ILE A 114 3.29 6.83 -2.66
N ILE A 115 2.21 7.21 -3.32
CA ILE A 115 1.94 6.94 -4.74
C ILE A 115 1.83 8.28 -5.48
N PRO A 116 2.91 8.77 -6.11
CA PRO A 116 2.86 9.91 -7.00
C PRO A 116 1.89 9.67 -8.17
N LEU A 117 0.94 10.58 -8.36
CA LEU A 117 -0.03 10.51 -9.47
C LEU A 117 0.47 11.21 -10.73
N GLU A 118 1.55 11.98 -10.62
CA GLU A 118 2.11 12.76 -11.72
C GLU A 118 3.56 12.36 -12.05
N HIS A 119 3.91 12.53 -13.33
CA HIS A 119 5.27 12.40 -13.82
C HIS A 119 5.98 13.75 -13.77
N ILE A 120 6.93 13.88 -12.86
CA ILE A 120 7.72 15.10 -12.69
C ILE A 120 8.83 15.16 -13.74
N LYS A 121 8.99 16.30 -14.40
CA LYS A 121 10.10 16.53 -15.35
C LYS A 121 11.36 16.91 -14.59
N ILE A 122 12.52 16.52 -15.12
CA ILE A 122 13.84 16.77 -14.49
C ILE A 122 14.12 18.27 -14.29
N LYS A 123 13.50 19.14 -15.09
CA LYS A 123 13.64 20.60 -14.93
C LYS A 123 13.03 21.12 -13.63
N ASP A 124 11.99 20.46 -13.13
CA ASP A 124 11.25 20.90 -11.94
C ASP A 124 11.96 20.47 -10.64
N THR A 125 12.97 19.59 -10.72
CA THR A 125 13.70 19.07 -9.56
C THR A 125 14.98 19.84 -9.25
N GLN A 126 15.45 20.68 -10.18
CA GLN A 126 16.65 21.49 -9.96
C GLN A 126 16.34 22.63 -8.98
N SER A 127 17.06 22.67 -7.85
CA SER A 127 17.06 23.73 -6.83
C SER A 127 15.92 23.78 -5.80
N VAL A 128 15.09 22.73 -5.67
CA VAL A 128 14.07 22.70 -4.60
C VAL A 128 14.73 22.43 -3.25
N ASN A 129 14.58 23.37 -2.32
CA ASN A 129 14.99 23.21 -0.93
C ASN A 129 13.74 22.98 -0.06
N VAL A 130 13.54 21.74 0.40
CA VAL A 130 12.37 21.35 1.22
C VAL A 130 12.24 22.09 2.57
N PHE A 131 13.28 22.79 3.01
CA PHE A 131 13.27 23.57 4.26
C PHE A 131 13.05 25.07 4.03
N SER A 132 13.09 25.54 2.78
CA SER A 132 12.93 26.97 2.50
C SER A 132 11.46 27.36 2.40
N SER A 133 11.14 28.61 2.71
CA SER A 133 9.78 29.14 2.57
C SER A 133 9.29 29.12 1.12
N GLN A 134 10.19 29.20 0.14
CA GLN A 134 9.86 29.08 -1.28
C GLN A 134 9.40 27.67 -1.69
N CYS A 135 9.61 26.65 -0.86
CA CYS A 135 9.13 25.31 -1.16
C CYS A 135 7.59 25.25 -1.20
N ILE A 136 6.90 26.11 -0.44
CA ILE A 136 5.43 26.12 -0.38
C ILE A 136 4.81 26.34 -1.76
N THR A 137 5.46 27.10 -2.65
CA THR A 137 5.00 27.33 -4.02
C THR A 137 5.45 26.24 -5.01
N SER A 138 6.34 25.33 -4.59
CA SER A 138 6.81 24.23 -5.41
C SER A 138 5.75 23.12 -5.54
N PRO A 139 5.87 22.21 -6.52
CA PRO A 139 4.96 21.06 -6.65
C PRO A 139 5.26 19.95 -5.63
N PHE A 140 6.16 20.14 -4.67
CA PHE A 140 6.60 19.11 -3.72
C PHE A 140 6.13 19.39 -2.29
N LEU A 141 6.05 18.33 -1.48
CA LEU A 141 5.84 18.41 -0.04
C LEU A 141 7.11 18.90 0.66
N CYS A 142 6.94 19.90 1.51
CA CYS A 142 8.00 20.56 2.26
C CYS A 142 8.04 20.09 3.72
N HIS A 143 9.08 20.51 4.43
CA HIS A 143 9.23 20.22 5.85
C HIS A 143 7.99 20.67 6.65
N LEU A 144 7.44 19.75 7.44
CA LEU A 144 6.24 19.93 8.28
C LEU A 144 4.97 20.25 7.51
N ASN A 145 4.91 19.94 6.20
CA ASN A 145 3.63 19.94 5.51
C ASN A 145 2.67 18.93 6.14
N TYR A 146 1.41 19.35 6.21
CA TYR A 146 0.27 18.54 6.57
C TYR A 146 -0.35 17.92 5.32
N VAL A 147 -0.64 16.62 5.37
CA VAL A 147 -1.31 15.88 4.30
C VAL A 147 -2.30 14.90 4.92
N GLU A 148 -3.45 14.74 4.29
CA GLU A 148 -4.41 13.69 4.66
C GLU A 148 -4.01 12.38 3.99
N GLY A 149 -4.07 11.30 4.75
CA GLY A 149 -3.77 9.95 4.31
C GLY A 149 -5.02 9.10 4.22
N ASP A 150 -5.05 8.25 3.22
CA ASP A 150 -6.14 7.35 2.91
C ASP A 150 -5.90 5.94 3.46
N ARG A 151 -6.98 5.16 3.54
CA ARG A 151 -6.90 3.73 3.81
C ARG A 151 -6.65 3.00 2.49
N GLY A 152 -5.50 2.35 2.38
CA GLY A 152 -5.20 1.41 1.30
C GLY A 152 -5.80 0.02 1.55
N LEU A 153 -5.34 -0.94 0.75
CA LEU A 153 -5.79 -2.33 0.83
C LEU A 153 -5.31 -3.02 2.11
N ASN A 154 -6.19 -3.80 2.74
CA ASN A 154 -5.89 -4.67 3.87
C ASN A 154 -6.42 -6.08 3.59
N TYR A 155 -5.56 -7.10 3.72
CA TYR A 155 -5.92 -8.49 3.46
C TYR A 155 -6.97 -9.04 4.45
N ASP A 156 -7.00 -8.55 5.68
CA ASP A 156 -8.01 -8.94 6.68
C ASP A 156 -9.42 -8.56 6.23
N ASP A 157 -9.58 -7.47 5.48
CA ASP A 157 -10.88 -7.09 4.94
C ASP A 157 -11.36 -8.07 3.89
N LEU A 158 -10.44 -8.54 3.04
CA LEU A 158 -10.74 -9.56 2.03
C LEU A 158 -11.12 -10.89 2.69
N VAL A 159 -10.33 -11.35 3.66
CA VAL A 159 -10.63 -12.58 4.40
C VAL A 159 -11.98 -12.47 5.10
N ARG A 160 -12.23 -11.35 5.80
CA ARG A 160 -13.51 -11.10 6.48
C ARG A 160 -14.69 -11.05 5.51
N ALA A 161 -14.53 -10.43 4.34
CA ALA A 161 -15.55 -10.40 3.31
C ALA A 161 -15.85 -11.80 2.76
N ALA A 162 -14.81 -12.58 2.46
CA ALA A 162 -14.94 -13.95 1.99
C ALA A 162 -15.60 -14.87 3.03
N THR A 163 -15.21 -14.78 4.30
CA THR A 163 -15.83 -15.55 5.39
C THR A 163 -17.30 -15.19 5.56
N ARG A 164 -17.67 -13.90 5.52
CA ARG A 164 -19.07 -13.47 5.59
C ARG A 164 -19.88 -13.95 4.40
N LEU A 165 -19.29 -14.00 3.21
CA LEU A 165 -19.93 -14.55 2.02
C LEU A 165 -20.17 -16.06 2.18
N SER A 166 -19.17 -16.83 2.60
CA SER A 166 -19.31 -18.27 2.87
C SER A 166 -20.41 -18.54 3.89
N GLN A 167 -20.42 -17.80 5.00
CA GLN A 167 -21.45 -17.95 6.04
C GLN A 167 -22.88 -17.69 5.52
N ARG A 168 -23.05 -16.82 4.54
CA ARG A 168 -24.36 -16.60 3.90
C ARG A 168 -24.74 -17.73 2.95
N PHE A 169 -23.77 -18.35 2.29
CA PHE A 169 -24.02 -19.53 1.47
C PHE A 169 -24.28 -20.79 2.29
N ASP A 170 -23.79 -20.85 3.54
CA ASP A 170 -24.05 -21.95 4.47
C ASP A 170 -25.35 -21.76 5.29
N ASP A 171 -26.11 -20.67 5.07
CA ASP A 171 -27.34 -20.36 5.81
C ASP A 171 -28.49 -21.31 5.41
N PRO A 172 -29.05 -22.11 6.35
CA PRO A 172 -30.19 -22.98 6.07
C PRO A 172 -31.42 -22.23 5.52
N ALA A 173 -31.62 -20.96 5.91
CA ALA A 173 -32.72 -20.16 5.40
C ALA A 173 -32.56 -19.86 3.91
N PHE A 174 -31.32 -19.55 3.47
CA PHE A 174 -31.01 -19.35 2.05
C PHE A 174 -31.28 -20.63 1.25
N PHE A 175 -30.81 -21.80 1.73
CA PHE A 175 -31.06 -23.07 1.08
C PHE A 175 -32.54 -23.45 1.00
N ASN A 176 -33.32 -23.16 2.04
CA ASN A 176 -34.77 -23.42 2.01
C ASN A 176 -35.47 -22.60 0.93
N VAL A 177 -35.15 -21.31 0.82
CA VAL A 177 -35.70 -20.45 -0.25
C VAL A 177 -35.24 -20.93 -1.63
N PHE A 178 -33.97 -21.33 -1.76
CA PHE A 178 -33.44 -21.87 -3.00
C PHE A 178 -34.13 -23.18 -3.41
N TYR A 179 -34.37 -24.09 -2.46
CA TYR A 179 -35.12 -25.33 -2.71
C TYR A 179 -36.55 -25.06 -3.14
N LEU A 180 -37.26 -24.14 -2.46
CA LEU A 180 -38.61 -23.73 -2.85
C LEU A 180 -38.64 -23.13 -4.27
N PHE A 181 -37.64 -22.32 -4.62
CA PHE A 181 -37.50 -21.77 -5.97
C PHE A 181 -37.30 -22.88 -7.01
N LEU A 182 -36.44 -23.86 -6.72
CA LEU A 182 -36.23 -25.01 -7.61
C LEU A 182 -37.50 -25.85 -7.77
N GLN A 183 -38.19 -26.14 -6.67
CA GLN A 183 -39.44 -26.90 -6.70
C GLN A 183 -40.51 -26.18 -7.54
N ASN A 184 -40.72 -24.89 -7.29
CA ASN A 184 -41.66 -24.09 -8.07
C ASN A 184 -41.27 -24.04 -9.57
N SER A 185 -39.97 -24.07 -9.88
CA SER A 185 -39.50 -24.09 -11.27
C SER A 185 -39.78 -25.43 -11.96
N ILE A 186 -39.65 -26.54 -11.23
CA ILE A 186 -40.02 -27.88 -11.72
C ILE A 186 -41.53 -27.95 -11.93
N ASP A 187 -42.32 -27.55 -10.94
CA ASP A 187 -43.79 -27.56 -11.03
C ASP A 187 -44.28 -26.68 -12.19
N LEU A 188 -43.65 -25.52 -12.42
CA LEU A 188 -43.94 -24.66 -13.57
C LEU A 188 -43.62 -25.36 -14.89
N SER A 189 -42.47 -26.05 -14.97
CA SER A 189 -42.08 -26.80 -16.17
C SER A 189 -43.09 -27.90 -16.49
N ASP A 190 -43.55 -28.65 -15.49
CA ASP A 190 -44.55 -29.71 -15.69
C ASP A 190 -45.89 -29.14 -16.16
N ASN A 191 -46.31 -28.00 -15.60
CA ASN A 191 -47.50 -27.30 -16.06
C ASN A 191 -47.38 -26.83 -17.53
N ILE A 192 -46.20 -26.35 -17.94
CA ILE A 192 -45.94 -25.97 -19.35
C ILE A 192 -46.02 -27.19 -20.28
N VAL A 193 -45.48 -28.34 -19.85
CA VAL A 193 -45.58 -29.59 -20.61
C VAL A 193 -47.04 -30.01 -20.77
N ASN A 194 -47.83 -29.99 -19.69
CA ASN A 194 -49.26 -30.32 -19.75
C ASN A 194 -50.04 -29.37 -20.67
N MET A 195 -49.80 -28.06 -20.58
CA MET A 195 -50.40 -27.08 -21.51
C MET A 195 -50.02 -27.35 -22.97
N THR A 196 -48.80 -27.83 -23.22
CA THR A 196 -48.36 -28.17 -24.57
C THR A 196 -49.13 -29.38 -25.12
N PHE A 197 -49.37 -30.40 -24.28
CA PHE A 197 -50.20 -31.54 -24.65
C PHE A 197 -51.66 -31.13 -24.89
N ASP A 198 -52.27 -30.36 -23.99
CA ASP A 198 -53.64 -29.86 -24.14
C ASP A 198 -53.82 -29.05 -25.43
N LEU A 199 -52.84 -28.19 -25.78
CA LEU A 199 -52.84 -27.44 -27.03
C LEU A 199 -52.74 -28.37 -28.26
N SER A 200 -51.89 -29.41 -28.20
CA SER A 200 -51.77 -30.41 -29.26
C SER A 200 -53.09 -31.15 -29.49
N ASP A 201 -53.79 -31.52 -28.42
CA ASP A 201 -55.09 -32.19 -28.50
C ASP A 201 -56.16 -31.26 -29.07
N LEU A 202 -56.21 -30.00 -28.65
CA LEU A 202 -57.13 -29.00 -29.21
C LEU A 202 -56.87 -28.76 -30.71
N ILE A 203 -55.61 -28.69 -31.13
CA ILE A 203 -55.23 -28.58 -32.54
C ILE A 203 -55.71 -29.81 -33.33
N THR A 204 -55.55 -31.00 -32.76
CA THR A 204 -55.99 -32.26 -33.39
C THR A 204 -57.51 -32.31 -33.54
N ILE A 205 -58.26 -31.91 -32.50
CA ILE A 205 -59.71 -31.82 -32.55
C ILE A 205 -60.15 -30.80 -33.61
N PHE A 206 -59.57 -29.60 -33.59
CA PHE A 206 -59.88 -28.55 -34.57
C PHE A 206 -59.60 -29.01 -36.01
N TYR A 207 -58.46 -29.66 -36.24
CA TYR A 207 -58.11 -30.26 -37.53
C TYR A 207 -59.16 -31.30 -37.97
N SER A 208 -59.60 -32.17 -37.07
CA SER A 208 -60.60 -33.20 -37.38
C SER A 208 -61.98 -32.61 -37.74
N VAL A 209 -62.42 -31.57 -37.02
CA VAL A 209 -63.69 -30.86 -37.28
C VAL A 209 -63.60 -30.12 -38.62
N PHE A 210 -62.49 -29.42 -38.86
CA PHE A 210 -62.25 -28.68 -40.10
C PHE A 210 -62.22 -29.62 -41.31
N PHE A 211 -61.55 -30.78 -41.20
CA PHE A 211 -61.51 -31.80 -42.24
C PHE A 211 -62.90 -32.35 -42.55
N ARG A 212 -63.71 -32.67 -41.52
CA ARG A 212 -65.11 -33.09 -41.71
C ARG A 212 -65.96 -32.01 -42.37
N PHE A 213 -65.79 -30.74 -41.99
CA PHE A 213 -66.51 -29.62 -42.59
C PHE A 213 -66.20 -29.47 -44.08
N ILE A 214 -64.92 -29.56 -44.47
CA ILE A 214 -64.52 -29.54 -45.89
C ILE A 214 -65.12 -30.71 -46.65
N GLN A 215 -65.11 -31.92 -46.08
CA GLN A 215 -65.64 -33.10 -46.74
C GLN A 215 -67.17 -33.04 -46.95
N ASN A 216 -67.91 -32.39 -46.05
CA ASN A 216 -69.36 -32.18 -46.20
C ASN A 216 -69.74 -31.11 -47.25
N TYR A 217 -68.81 -30.25 -47.66
CA TYR A 217 -69.02 -29.21 -48.68
C TYR A 217 -68.55 -29.62 -50.09
N ARG A 218 -68.13 -30.87 -50.27
CA ARG A 218 -67.73 -31.45 -51.55
C ARG A 218 -68.71 -32.52 -51.98
#